data_AF-A0A535ZKG7-F1
#
_entry.id   AF-A0A535ZKG7-F1
#
_cell.length_a   1.000
_cell.length_b   1.000
_cell.length_c   1.000
_cell.angle_alpha   90.00
_cell.angle_beta   90.00
_cell.angle_gamma   90.00
#
_symmetry.space_group_name_H-M   'P 1'
#
loop_
_entity.id
_entity.type
_entity.pdbx_description
1 polymer ?
#
loop_
_entity_poly.entity_id
_entity_poly.type
_entity_poly.pdbx_seq_one_letter_code
_entity_poly.pdbx_strand_id
1 'polypeptide(L)'
;MEGVDGFFERMVNEHQDRIFAASFAMTGNRHDAEEVAQDTFFRAFRALQTYPPERIRDLKERAWLHRIATGCEACGRRLWN
;
A
#
# COMPACT_ATOMS: atom_id res chain seq x y z
N MET A 1 5.74 6.07 22.77
CA MET A 1 4.61 6.17 21.81
C MET A 1 5.07 5.45 20.56
N GLU A 2 5.11 4.12 20.62
CA GLU A 2 5.63 3.23 19.57
C GLU A 2 4.48 2.28 19.22
N GLY A 3 3.54 2.73 18.38
CA GLY A 3 2.22 2.10 18.30
C GLY A 3 1.81 1.62 16.92
N VAL A 4 2.13 2.38 15.88
CA VAL A 4 1.66 2.10 14.50
C VAL A 4 2.68 2.58 13.47
N ASP A 5 3.32 3.72 13.76
CA ASP A 5 4.44 4.34 13.08
C ASP A 5 5.58 3.36 12.75
N GLY A 6 6.19 2.70 13.75
CA GLY A 6 7.28 1.74 13.51
C GLY A 6 6.87 0.49 12.73
N PHE A 7 5.63 0.02 12.90
CA PHE A 7 5.09 -1.09 12.11
C PHE A 7 4.88 -0.68 10.65
N PHE A 8 4.31 0.51 10.43
CA PHE A 8 4.10 1.07 9.11
C PHE A 8 5.44 1.31 8.39
N GLU A 9 6.46 1.84 9.05
CA GLU A 9 7.78 2.06 8.45
C GLU A 9 8.38 0.74 7.95
N ARG A 10 8.33 -0.33 8.76
CA ARG A 10 8.80 -1.66 8.34
C ARG A 10 8.00 -2.19 7.15
N MET A 11 6.67 -2.08 7.22
CA MET A 11 5.76 -2.51 6.14
C MET A 11 6.08 -1.81 4.83
N VAL A 12 6.23 -0.48 4.85
CA VAL A 12 6.59 0.33 3.69
C VAL A 12 7.94 -0.11 3.16
N ASN A 13 8.95 -0.25 4.01
CA ASN A 13 10.28 -0.63 3.56
C ASN A 13 10.30 -1.99 2.83
N GLU A 14 9.52 -2.95 3.33
CA GLU A 14 9.45 -4.31 2.77
C GLU A 14 8.59 -4.41 1.50
N HIS A 15 7.63 -3.50 1.29
CA HIS A 15 6.66 -3.57 0.19
C HIS A 15 6.79 -2.46 -0.85
N GLN A 16 7.47 -1.35 -0.56
CA GLN A 16 7.62 -0.20 -1.46
C GLN A 16 8.18 -0.60 -2.83
N ASP A 17 9.20 -1.45 -2.86
CA ASP A 17 9.89 -1.84 -4.09
C ASP A 17 8.96 -2.65 -5.00
N ARG A 18 8.18 -3.56 -4.41
CA ARG A 18 7.22 -4.40 -5.15
C ARG A 18 6.01 -3.61 -5.64
N ILE A 19 5.46 -2.73 -4.80
CA ILE A 19 4.33 -1.88 -5.19
C ILE A 19 4.78 -0.92 -6.29
N PHE A 20 5.95 -0.31 -6.13
CA PHE A 20 6.52 0.58 -7.13
C PHE A 20 6.78 -0.15 -8.45
N ALA A 21 7.40 -1.33 -8.43
CA ALA A 21 7.63 -2.15 -9.62
C ALA A 21 6.32 -2.56 -10.31
N ALA A 22 5.30 -2.94 -9.53
CA ALA A 22 3.97 -3.27 -10.06
C ALA A 22 3.32 -2.04 -10.70
N SER A 23 3.32 -0.91 -10.00
CA SER A 23 2.79 0.36 -10.51
C SER A 23 3.53 0.82 -11.77
N PHE A 24 4.85 0.69 -11.80
CA PHE A 24 5.69 1.04 -12.95
C PHE A 24 5.42 0.15 -14.16
N ALA A 25 5.23 -1.16 -13.95
CA ALA A 25 4.83 -2.08 -15.00
C ALA A 25 3.45 -1.74 -15.59
N MET A 26 2.57 -1.12 -14.79
CA MET A 26 1.22 -0.72 -15.21
C MET A 26 1.17 0.65 -15.89
N THR A 27 1.86 1.65 -15.35
CA THR A 27 1.81 3.03 -15.82
C THR A 27 2.82 3.31 -16.92
N GLY A 28 3.94 2.57 -16.97
CA GLY A 28 5.06 2.81 -17.87
C GLY A 28 5.79 4.14 -17.63
N ASN A 29 5.37 4.90 -16.62
CA ASN A 29 5.93 6.20 -16.24
C ASN A 29 6.26 6.19 -14.75
N ARG A 30 7.47 6.64 -14.42
CA ARG A 30 7.96 6.74 -13.05
C ARG A 30 7.07 7.66 -12.20
N HIS A 31 6.62 8.79 -12.76
CA HIS A 31 5.81 9.76 -12.02
C HIS A 31 4.45 9.19 -11.59
N ASP A 32 3.70 8.62 -12.55
CA ASP A 32 2.44 7.93 -12.27
C ASP A 32 2.63 6.73 -11.33
N ALA A 33 3.74 6.00 -11.46
CA ALA A 33 4.04 4.88 -10.58
C ALA A 33 4.27 5.33 -9.13
N GLU A 34 5.01 6.43 -8.93
CA GLU A 34 5.20 7.06 -7.61
C GLU A 34 3.87 7.52 -7.03
N GLU A 35 3.00 8.13 -7.84
CA GLU A 35 1.68 8.60 -7.40
C GLU A 35 0.80 7.44 -6.91
N VAL A 36 0.71 6.36 -7.69
CA VAL A 36 -0.08 5.16 -7.32
C VAL A 36 0.48 4.49 -6.06
N ALA A 37 1.82 4.38 -5.96
CA ALA A 37 2.45 3.81 -4.78
C ALA A 37 2.18 4.66 -3.53
N GLN A 38 2.32 5.98 -3.64
CA GLN A 38 2.04 6.90 -2.53
C GLN A 38 0.58 6.86 -2.08
N ASP A 39 -0.40 6.90 -3.00
CA ASP A 39 -1.82 6.82 -2.62
C ASP A 39 -2.13 5.49 -1.89
N THR A 40 -1.54 4.39 -2.38
CA THR A 40 -1.67 3.07 -1.75
C THR A 40 -1.16 3.07 -0.31
N PHE A 41 0.05 3.58 -0.08
CA PHE A 41 0.62 3.65 1.27
C PHE A 41 -0.10 4.66 2.16
N PHE A 42 -0.57 5.78 1.63
CA PHE A 42 -1.33 6.76 2.38
C PHE A 42 -2.67 6.21 2.87
N ARG A 43 -3.38 5.47 2.02
CA ARG A 43 -4.59 4.73 2.40
C ARG A 43 -4.32 3.66 3.44
N ALA A 44 -3.22 2.92 3.28
CA ALA A 44 -2.79 1.93 4.25
C ALA A 44 -2.53 2.58 5.62
N PHE A 45 -1.79 3.69 5.65
CA PHE A 45 -1.52 4.42 6.89
C PHE A 45 -2.80 4.87 7.60
N ARG A 46 -3.74 5.49 6.86
CA ARG A 46 -5.04 5.90 7.44
C ARG A 46 -5.84 4.73 8.01
N ALA A 47 -5.84 3.59 7.33
CA ALA A 47 -6.53 2.40 7.80
C ALA A 47 -5.86 1.81 9.05
N LEU A 48 -4.52 1.78 9.10
CA LEU A 48 -3.78 1.32 10.29
C LEU A 48 -4.03 2.21 11.51
N GLN A 49 -4.12 3.53 11.34
CA GLN A 49 -4.49 4.44 12.42
C GLN A 49 -5.90 4.20 12.99
N THR A 50 -6.77 3.55 12.21
CA THR A 50 -8.13 3.21 12.62
C THR A 50 -8.20 1.81 13.26
N TYR A 51 -7.18 0.97 13.06
CA TYR A 51 -7.22 -0.42 13.53
C TYR A 51 -6.68 -0.56 14.95
N PRO A 52 -7.32 -1.39 15.79
CA PRO A 52 -6.77 -1.73 17.09
C PRO A 52 -5.47 -2.54 16.93
N PRO A 53 -4.50 -2.39 17.84
CA PRO A 53 -3.18 -3.01 17.74
C PRO A 53 -3.23 -4.54 17.67
N GLU A 54 -4.25 -5.16 18.25
CA GLU A 54 -4.51 -6.60 18.17
C GLU A 54 -4.78 -7.06 16.74
N ARG A 55 -5.50 -6.25 15.96
CA ARG A 55 -5.79 -6.55 14.55
C ARG A 55 -4.56 -6.37 13.67
N ILE A 56 -3.71 -5.39 14.00
CA ILE A 56 -2.46 -5.13 13.26
C ILE A 56 -1.51 -6.33 13.38
N ARG A 57 -1.45 -6.97 14.56
CA ARG A 57 -0.63 -8.17 14.79
C ARG A 57 -1.06 -9.40 13.97
N ASP A 58 -2.35 -9.55 13.68
CA ASP A 58 -2.89 -10.66 12.89
C ASP A 58 -3.04 -10.31 11.39
N LEU A 59 -2.77 -9.06 11.01
CA LEU A 59 -2.99 -8.57 9.66
C LEU A 59 -2.02 -9.21 8.68
N LYS A 60 -2.55 -9.88 7.65
CA LYS A 60 -1.76 -10.35 6.50
C LYS A 60 -1.38 -9.17 5.60
N GLU A 61 -0.26 -8.52 5.91
CA GLU A 61 0.26 -7.31 5.26
C GLU A 61 0.21 -7.39 3.73
N ARG A 62 0.74 -8.47 3.16
CA ARG A 62 0.77 -8.67 1.69
C ARG A 62 -0.62 -8.68 1.05
N ALA A 63 -1.52 -9.50 1.58
CA ALA A 63 -2.87 -9.64 1.01
C ALA A 63 -3.70 -8.37 1.20
N TRP A 64 -3.48 -7.68 2.31
CA TRP A 64 -4.17 -6.45 2.65
C TRP A 64 -3.67 -5.26 1.81
N LEU A 65 -2.35 -5.09 1.66
CA LEU A 65 -1.76 -4.09 0.77
C LEU A 65 -2.16 -4.33 -0.68
N HIS A 66 -2.17 -5.59 -1.13
CA HIS A 66 -2.66 -5.94 -2.45
C HIS A 66 -4.11 -5.50 -2.64
N ARG A 67 -4.97 -5.70 -1.64
CA ARG A 67 -6.38 -5.27 -1.68
C ARG A 67 -6.52 -3.75 -1.77
N ILE A 68 -5.69 -3.00 -1.05
CA ILE A 68 -5.67 -1.54 -1.11
C ILE A 68 -5.19 -1.06 -2.48
N ALA A 69 -4.11 -1.65 -3.00
CA ALA A 69 -3.58 -1.34 -4.32
C ALA A 69 -4.62 -1.59 -5.43
N THR A 70 -5.31 -2.74 -5.41
CA THR A 70 -6.41 -3.03 -6.36
C THR A 70 -7.66 -2.17 -6.16
N GLY A 71 -7.84 -1.58 -4.99
CA GLY A 71 -8.97 -0.68 -4.68
C GLY A 71 -8.64 0.81 -4.90
N CYS A 72 -7.39 1.14 -5.23
CA CYS A 72 -6.98 2.49 -5.58
C CYS A 72 -7.56 2.83 -6.95
N GLU A 73 -8.36 3.90 -7.04
CA GLU A 73 -8.97 4.33 -8.29
C GLU A 73 -7.93 4.79 -9.32
N ALA A 74 -6.75 5.24 -8.85
CA ALA A 74 -5.60 5.55 -9.71
C ALA A 74 -5.02 4.28 -10.36
N CYS A 75 -5.09 3.13 -9.69
CA CYS A 75 -4.93 1.81 -10.32
C CYS A 75 -6.25 1.44 -11.01
N GLY A 76 -6.62 2.20 -12.03
CA GLY A 76 -7.91 2.13 -12.68
C GLY A 76 -8.36 0.69 -12.95
N ARG A 77 -9.65 0.44 -12.71
CA ARG A 77 -10.42 -0.80 -12.95
C ARG A 77 -10.37 -1.33 -14.42
N ARG A 78 -9.46 -0.80 -15.24
CA ARG A 78 -9.24 -1.03 -16.66
C ARG A 78 -7.94 -1.80 -16.97
N LEU A 79 -7.01 -1.96 -16.02
CA LEU A 79 -5.70 -2.62 -16.24
C LEU A 79 -5.57 -4.05 -15.68
N TRP A 80 -6.59 -4.54 -14.96
CA TRP A 80 -6.63 -5.90 -14.38
C TRP A 80 -7.85 -6.70 -14.87
N ASN A 81 -8.32 -6.44 -16.10
CA ASN A 81 -9.35 -7.21 -16.78
C ASN A 81 -8.81 -7.69 -18.13
#